data_AF-A0AAV8YC88-F1
#
_entry.id   AF-A0AAV8YC88-F1
#
_cell.length_a   1.000
_cell.length_b   1.000
_cell.length_c   1.000
_cell.angle_alpha   90.00
_cell.angle_beta   90.00
_cell.angle_gamma   90.00
#
_symmetry.space_group_name_H-M   'P 1'
#
loop_
_entity.id
_entity.type
_entity.pdbx_description
1 polymer ?
#
loop_
_entity_poly.entity_id
_entity_poly.type
_entity_poly.pdbx_seq_one_letter_code
_entity_poly.pdbx_strand_id
1 'polypeptide(L)'
;MFGCKQRIGLADSSLERETYEILETEEDLEKIMEGMAHGTDHEREENVTSAVKVSDIDRGRLALRNVLAVVLSVNESGLHKLGTKEGALERLYSRNEFTFTDSNFMNPSDVLSSSLNLRKTSALSSGSRQGFVMCHFRRYCNTKRCN
;
A
#
# COMPACT_ATOMS: atom_id res chain seq x y z
N MET A 1 20.83 32.96 -15.41
CA MET A 1 21.49 31.64 -15.47
C MET A 1 22.43 31.54 -14.27
N PHE A 2 21.96 31.12 -13.10
CA PHE A 2 22.85 30.83 -11.97
C PHE A 2 22.27 29.66 -11.18
N GLY A 3 23.10 28.65 -10.99
CA GLY A 3 22.77 27.42 -10.28
C GLY A 3 23.85 26.38 -10.57
N CYS A 4 25.04 26.57 -9.99
CA CYS A 4 26.02 25.49 -9.96
C CYS A 4 25.41 24.31 -9.20
N LYS A 5 25.48 23.10 -9.77
CA LYS A 5 25.05 21.87 -9.10
C LYS A 5 25.81 21.75 -7.77
N GLN A 6 25.08 21.47 -6.69
CA GLN A 6 25.63 21.29 -5.35
C GLN A 6 26.60 20.11 -5.37
N ARG A 7 27.86 20.32 -5.00
CA ARG A 7 28.87 19.26 -4.88
C ARG A 7 28.86 18.74 -3.46
N ILE A 8 28.44 17.50 -3.27
CA ILE A 8 28.50 16.80 -1.99
C ILE A 8 29.85 16.08 -1.96
N GLY A 9 30.62 16.27 -0.88
CA GLY A 9 31.87 15.56 -0.70
C GLY A 9 31.61 14.10 -0.32
N LEU A 10 32.47 13.19 -0.78
CA LEU A 10 32.45 11.77 -0.43
C LEU A 10 32.48 11.51 1.10
N ALA A 11 32.92 12.46 1.93
CA ALA A 11 32.88 12.33 3.38
C ALA A 11 31.49 12.60 3.99
N ASP A 12 30.63 13.32 3.27
CA ASP A 12 29.29 13.75 3.71
C ASP A 12 28.16 12.92 3.07
N SER A 13 28.48 12.03 2.13
CA SER A 13 27.52 11.08 1.57
C SER A 13 27.25 9.94 2.53
N SER A 14 25.97 9.71 2.86
CA SER A 14 25.48 8.61 3.70
C SER A 14 25.64 7.21 3.09
N LEU A 15 26.65 7.01 2.24
CA LEU A 15 26.99 5.74 1.62
C LEU A 15 27.79 4.89 2.61
N GLU A 16 27.55 3.58 2.59
CA GLU A 16 28.26 2.64 3.46
C GLU A 16 29.73 2.51 3.03
N ARG A 17 30.65 2.34 4.01
CA ARG A 17 32.11 2.32 3.78
C ARG A 17 32.56 1.30 2.73
N GLU A 18 31.82 0.19 2.60
CA GLU A 18 32.09 -0.89 1.64
C GLU A 18 31.92 -0.43 0.18
N THR A 19 31.07 0.56 -0.09
CA THR A 19 30.88 1.09 -1.45
C THR A 19 32.01 2.02 -1.90
N TYR A 20 32.79 2.59 -0.97
CA TYR A 20 33.93 3.46 -1.30
C TYR A 20 35.14 2.69 -1.82
N GLU A 21 35.30 1.42 -1.45
CA GLU A 21 36.44 0.61 -1.89
C GLU A 21 36.31 0.14 -3.34
N ILE A 22 35.11 0.23 -3.94
CA ILE A 22 34.80 -0.29 -5.27
C ILE A 22 34.71 0.84 -6.31
N LEU A 23 34.75 2.11 -5.88
CA LEU A 23 34.62 3.27 -6.77
C LEU A 23 35.96 3.67 -7.37
N GLU A 24 36.22 3.22 -8.60
CA GLU A 24 37.43 3.58 -9.34
C GLU A 24 37.22 4.75 -10.31
N THR A 25 36.01 4.94 -10.86
CA THR A 25 35.76 5.90 -11.95
C THR A 25 34.54 6.79 -11.72
N GLU A 26 34.51 7.96 -12.39
CA GLU A 26 33.40 8.93 -12.34
C GLU A 26 32.08 8.33 -12.86
N GLU A 27 32.15 7.36 -13.78
CA GLU A 27 31.00 6.65 -14.35
C GLU A 27 30.27 5.76 -13.33
N ASP A 28 31.02 5.19 -12.38
CA ASP A 28 30.43 4.36 -11.31
C ASP A 28 29.68 5.21 -10.30
N LEU A 29 30.15 6.44 -10.07
CA LEU A 29 29.47 7.43 -9.23
C LEU A 29 28.15 7.88 -9.88
N GLU A 30 28.15 8.11 -11.19
CA GLU A 30 26.95 8.49 -11.94
C GLU A 30 25.90 7.36 -11.91
N LYS A 31 26.31 6.10 -12.07
CA LYS A 31 25.40 4.93 -11.95
C LYS A 31 24.77 4.81 -10.57
N ILE A 32 25.51 5.07 -9.50
CA ILE A 32 24.96 5.02 -8.13
C ILE A 32 23.97 6.18 -7.92
N MET A 33 24.32 7.38 -8.37
CA MET A 33 23.43 8.54 -8.27
C MET A 33 22.14 8.36 -9.08
N GLU A 34 22.23 7.77 -10.27
CA GLU A 34 21.06 7.40 -11.09
C GLU A 34 20.25 6.27 -10.43
N GLY A 35 20.92 5.28 -9.85
CA GLY A 35 20.28 4.20 -9.08
C GLY A 35 19.57 4.66 -7.80
N MET A 36 20.04 5.74 -7.16
CA MET A 36 19.36 6.36 -6.01
C MET A 36 18.21 7.28 -6.43
N ALA A 37 18.30 7.92 -7.60
CA ALA A 37 17.22 8.74 -8.16
C ALA A 37 16.08 7.88 -8.71
N HIS A 38 16.40 6.71 -9.27
CA HIS A 38 15.48 5.62 -9.50
C HIS A 38 15.33 4.81 -8.23
N GLY A 39 14.69 5.38 -7.20
CA GLY A 39 14.29 4.64 -6.02
C GLY A 39 13.74 3.27 -6.44
N THR A 40 14.48 2.22 -6.09
CA THR A 40 14.15 0.82 -6.37
C THR A 40 12.99 0.42 -5.46
N ASP A 41 11.83 1.03 -5.67
CA ASP A 41 10.54 0.55 -5.18
C ASP A 41 9.91 -0.40 -6.21
N HIS A 42 10.42 -0.42 -7.45
CA HIS A 42 9.73 -1.00 -8.59
C HIS A 42 9.70 -2.54 -8.63
N GLU A 43 10.56 -3.23 -7.87
CA GLU A 43 10.67 -4.70 -7.90
C GLU A 43 10.12 -5.38 -6.64
N ARG A 44 9.66 -4.61 -5.64
CA ARG A 44 9.03 -5.13 -4.42
C ARG A 44 7.53 -4.89 -4.36
N GLU A 45 6.89 -4.52 -5.48
CA GLU A 45 5.47 -4.19 -5.51
C GLU A 45 4.56 -5.40 -5.72
N GLU A 46 5.09 -6.46 -6.33
CA GLU A 46 4.36 -7.68 -6.59
C GLU A 46 4.36 -8.55 -5.32
N ASN A 47 3.17 -8.91 -4.85
CA ASN A 47 2.94 -9.71 -3.63
C ASN A 47 3.11 -8.99 -2.28
N VAL A 48 3.30 -7.67 -2.27
CA VAL A 48 3.27 -6.91 -1.01
C VAL A 48 1.85 -6.50 -0.67
N THR A 49 1.51 -6.60 0.62
CA THR A 49 0.20 -6.17 1.12
C THR A 49 0.16 -4.64 1.19
N SER A 50 -0.79 -4.06 0.47
CA SER A 50 -1.09 -2.63 0.40
C SER A 50 -2.30 -2.27 1.27
N ALA A 51 -2.21 -1.15 1.98
CA ALA A 51 -3.31 -0.56 2.71
C ALA A 51 -3.90 0.62 1.92
N VAL A 52 -5.17 0.49 1.52
CA VAL A 52 -5.91 1.53 0.81
C VAL A 52 -6.78 2.30 1.80
N LYS A 53 -6.62 3.63 1.86
CA LYS A 53 -7.42 4.48 2.75
C LYS A 53 -8.84 4.67 2.20
N VAL A 54 -9.82 4.51 3.07
CA VAL A 54 -11.23 4.79 2.78
C VAL A 54 -11.57 6.17 3.34
N SER A 55 -12.17 7.04 2.53
CA SER A 55 -12.65 8.35 2.98
C SER A 55 -13.68 8.17 4.12
N ASP A 56 -13.73 9.09 5.08
CA ASP A 56 -14.72 9.01 6.16
C ASP A 56 -16.16 9.18 5.67
N ILE A 57 -16.38 9.75 4.48
CA ILE A 57 -17.69 9.90 3.84
C ILE A 57 -18.19 8.55 3.30
N ASP A 58 -17.28 7.74 2.74
CA ASP A 58 -17.60 6.43 2.18
C ASP A 58 -17.58 5.32 3.23
N ARG A 59 -16.94 5.57 4.37
CA ARG A 59 -16.77 4.61 5.45
C ARG A 59 -18.00 4.56 6.34
N GLY A 60 -18.55 3.37 6.57
CA GLY A 60 -19.53 3.15 7.64
C GLY A 60 -18.90 3.41 9.01
N ARG A 61 -19.67 3.80 10.02
CA ARG A 61 -19.14 4.17 11.36
C ARG A 61 -18.26 3.10 12.02
N LEU A 62 -18.57 1.82 11.78
CA LEU A 62 -17.82 0.68 12.30
C LEU A 62 -16.78 0.14 11.32
N ALA A 63 -16.67 0.72 10.12
CA ALA A 63 -15.77 0.21 9.11
C ALA A 63 -14.32 0.63 9.36
N LEU A 64 -13.37 -0.25 9.03
CA LEU A 64 -11.94 0.03 9.14
C LEU A 64 -11.53 1.19 8.21
N ARG A 65 -10.58 2.02 8.65
CA ARG A 65 -10.04 3.14 7.85
C ARG A 65 -9.26 2.67 6.64
N ASN A 66 -8.60 1.52 6.77
CA ASN A 66 -7.73 0.95 5.77
C ASN A 66 -8.25 -0.42 5.37
N VAL A 67 -8.35 -0.65 4.05
CA VAL A 67 -8.63 -1.96 3.48
C VAL A 67 -7.29 -2.54 3.02
N LEU A 68 -7.00 -3.78 3.44
CA LEU A 68 -5.83 -4.50 2.97
C LEU A 68 -6.11 -5.12 1.60
N ALA A 69 -5.19 -4.93 0.67
CA ALA A 69 -5.26 -5.40 -0.70
C ALA A 69 -3.88 -5.80 -1.21
N VAL A 70 -3.82 -6.61 -2.26
CA VAL A 70 -2.59 -7.00 -2.97
C VAL A 70 -2.63 -6.41 -4.36
N VAL A 71 -1.48 -5.99 -4.89
CA VAL A 71 -1.36 -5.55 -6.28
C VAL A 71 -1.46 -6.76 -7.20
N LEU A 72 -2.42 -6.75 -8.12
CA LEU A 72 -2.65 -7.83 -9.08
C LEU A 72 -1.93 -7.59 -10.42
N SER A 73 -2.05 -6.38 -10.94
CA SER A 73 -1.48 -6.01 -12.23
C SER A 73 -1.23 -4.50 -12.31
N VAL A 74 -0.31 -4.11 -13.17
CA VAL A 74 -0.04 -2.70 -13.48
C VAL A 74 -0.34 -2.47 -14.96
N ASN A 75 -1.09 -1.42 -15.26
CA ASN A 75 -1.40 -1.02 -16.63
C ASN A 75 -0.24 -0.20 -17.23
N GLU A 76 -0.20 -0.09 -18.56
CA GLU A 76 0.80 0.71 -19.30
C GLU A 76 0.85 2.18 -18.85
N SER A 77 -0.26 2.72 -18.31
CA SER A 77 -0.34 4.08 -17.78
C SER A 77 0.18 4.23 -16.33
N GLY A 78 0.76 3.18 -15.74
CA GLY A 78 1.25 3.20 -14.36
C GLY A 78 0.14 3.13 -13.29
N LEU A 79 -1.04 2.64 -13.64
CA LEU A 79 -2.15 2.44 -12.71
C LEU A 79 -2.21 0.99 -12.24
N HIS A 80 -2.37 0.79 -10.94
CA HIS A 80 -2.37 -0.52 -10.29
C HIS A 80 -3.79 -1.04 -10.08
N LYS A 81 -4.01 -2.32 -10.41
CA LYS A 81 -5.21 -3.07 -10.04
C LYS A 81 -4.98 -3.74 -8.69
N LEU A 82 -5.90 -3.55 -7.77
CA LEU A 82 -5.80 -4.08 -6.41
C LEU A 82 -6.85 -5.18 -6.15
N GLY A 83 -6.45 -6.19 -5.39
CA GLY A 83 -7.25 -7.36 -5.04
C GLY A 83 -7.38 -7.55 -3.53
N THR A 84 -8.59 -7.85 -3.06
CA THR A 84 -8.86 -8.19 -1.64
C THR A 84 -9.41 -9.60 -1.53
N LYS A 85 -9.50 -10.15 -0.31
CA LYS A 85 -10.06 -11.50 -0.09
C LYS A 85 -11.48 -11.65 -0.64
N GLU A 86 -12.25 -10.56 -0.58
CA GLU A 86 -13.65 -10.51 -1.00
C GLU A 86 -13.82 -10.29 -2.51
N GLY A 87 -12.78 -9.80 -3.20
CA GLY A 87 -12.89 -9.41 -4.60
C GLY A 87 -11.81 -8.45 -5.09
N ALA A 88 -11.69 -8.33 -6.40
CA ALA A 88 -10.88 -7.32 -7.07
C ALA A 88 -11.58 -5.95 -7.09
N LEU A 89 -10.83 -4.89 -6.81
CA LEU A 89 -11.37 -3.52 -6.83
C LEU A 89 -11.60 -3.07 -8.27
N GLU A 90 -12.80 -2.54 -8.56
CA GLU A 90 -13.17 -2.05 -9.89
C GLU A 90 -12.29 -0.88 -10.34
N ARG A 91 -12.08 0.08 -9.43
CA ARG A 91 -11.22 1.24 -9.64
C ARG A 91 -9.74 0.84 -9.67
N LEU A 92 -8.99 1.50 -10.55
CA LEU A 92 -7.54 1.45 -10.57
C LEU A 92 -6.96 2.53 -9.66
N TYR A 93 -5.80 2.26 -9.07
CA TYR A 93 -5.17 3.14 -8.11
C TYR A 93 -3.80 3.60 -8.60
N SER A 94 -3.51 4.87 -8.37
CA SER A 94 -2.15 5.39 -8.47
C SER A 94 -1.34 4.97 -7.25
N ARG A 95 -0.02 4.93 -7.41
CA ARG A 95 0.93 4.59 -6.35
C ARG A 95 0.72 5.38 -5.05
N ASN A 96 0.31 6.65 -5.15
CA ASN A 96 0.15 7.57 -4.03
C ASN A 96 -1.17 7.35 -3.23
N GLU A 97 -2.10 6.56 -3.75
CA GLU A 97 -3.42 6.33 -3.10
C GLU A 97 -3.40 5.19 -2.08
N PHE A 98 -2.31 4.42 -2.02
CA PHE A 98 -2.14 3.31 -1.09
C PHE A 98 -0.73 3.31 -0.51
N THR A 99 -0.57 2.63 0.61
CA THR A 99 0.73 2.47 1.26
C THR A 99 1.05 1.00 1.39
N PHE A 100 2.28 0.60 1.13
CA PHE A 100 2.70 -0.75 1.47
C PHE A 100 2.75 -0.95 2.98
N THR A 101 2.56 -2.21 3.36
CA THR A 101 2.64 -2.67 4.74
C THR A 101 3.95 -3.45 4.88
N ASP A 102 4.64 -3.30 6.02
CA ASP A 102 5.93 -3.96 6.25
C ASP A 102 5.83 -5.50 6.31
N SER A 103 4.62 -6.02 6.55
CA SER A 103 4.35 -7.45 6.66
C SER A 103 3.33 -7.92 5.62
N ASN A 104 3.60 -9.09 5.04
CA ASN A 104 2.72 -9.73 4.06
C ASN A 104 1.61 -10.52 4.78
N PHE A 105 0.36 -10.10 4.56
CA PHE A 105 -0.83 -10.74 5.13
C PHE A 105 -1.67 -11.51 4.10
N MET A 106 -1.37 -11.34 2.81
CA MET A 106 -2.19 -11.82 1.71
C MET A 106 -1.35 -12.20 0.50
N ASN A 107 -1.71 -13.31 -0.15
CA ASN A 107 -1.15 -13.73 -1.42
C ASN A 107 -2.10 -13.38 -2.58
N PRO A 108 -1.60 -13.20 -3.81
CA PRO A 108 -2.45 -12.92 -4.97
C PRO A 108 -3.42 -14.07 -5.29
N SER A 109 -3.11 -15.30 -4.90
CA SER A 109 -3.98 -16.48 -5.07
C SER A 109 -5.23 -16.45 -4.19
N ASP A 110 -5.24 -15.68 -3.12
CA ASP A 110 -6.35 -15.62 -2.15
C ASP A 110 -7.44 -14.63 -2.58
N VAL A 111 -7.24 -13.93 -3.70
CA VAL A 111 -8.14 -12.89 -4.20
C VAL A 111 -9.27 -13.53 -5.00
N LEU A 112 -10.51 -13.30 -4.57
CA LEU A 112 -11.70 -13.71 -5.32
C LEU A 112 -11.86 -12.86 -6.59
N SER A 113 -12.33 -13.47 -7.69
CA SER A 113 -12.49 -12.80 -9.00
C SER A 113 -13.73 -11.91 -9.13
N SER A 114 -14.54 -11.77 -8.09
CA SER A 114 -15.67 -10.84 -8.04
C SER A 114 -15.21 -9.39 -8.10
N SER A 115 -15.88 -8.56 -8.90
CA SER A 115 -15.64 -7.11 -8.90
C SER A 115 -16.37 -6.43 -7.74
N LEU A 116 -15.66 -5.60 -7.00
CA LEU A 116 -16.21 -4.83 -5.88
C LEU A 116 -15.76 -3.38 -5.94
N ASN A 117 -16.62 -2.50 -5.42
CA ASN A 117 -16.26 -1.11 -5.16
C ASN A 117 -15.70 -0.99 -3.73
N LEU A 118 -14.76 -0.06 -3.53
CA LEU A 118 -14.03 0.13 -2.28
C LEU A 118 -14.96 0.35 -1.06
N ARG A 119 -16.11 1.03 -1.24
CA ARG A 119 -17.15 1.16 -0.21
C ARG A 119 -17.77 -0.18 0.21
N LYS A 120 -18.02 -1.08 -0.75
CA LYS A 120 -18.57 -2.41 -0.44
C LYS A 120 -17.52 -3.28 0.23
N THR A 121 -16.27 -3.20 -0.23
CA THR A 121 -15.15 -3.94 0.35
C THR A 121 -14.88 -3.53 1.80
N SER A 122 -14.92 -2.24 2.12
CA SER A 122 -14.73 -1.75 3.49
C SER A 122 -15.85 -2.21 4.44
N ALA A 123 -17.09 -2.25 3.95
CA ALA A 123 -18.24 -2.76 4.69
C ALA A 123 -18.13 -4.28 4.96
N LEU A 124 -17.73 -5.07 3.95
CA LEU A 124 -17.53 -6.52 4.07
C LEU A 124 -16.40 -6.87 5.05
N SER A 125 -15.25 -6.21 4.91
CA SER A 125 -14.09 -6.41 5.80
C SER A 125 -14.41 -6.13 7.27
N SER A 126 -15.42 -5.31 7.54
CA SER A 126 -15.80 -4.90 8.89
C SER A 126 -17.02 -5.68 9.42
N GLY A 127 -17.57 -6.61 8.64
CA GLY A 127 -18.78 -7.37 8.98
C GLY A 127 -20.06 -6.53 9.13
N SER A 128 -20.02 -5.26 8.72
CA SER A 128 -21.05 -4.27 9.01
C SER A 128 -21.78 -3.88 7.74
N ARG A 129 -23.02 -4.35 7.57
CA ARG A 129 -24.01 -3.66 6.71
C ARG A 129 -24.37 -2.34 7.40
N GLN A 130 -24.54 -1.26 6.63
CA GLN A 130 -24.83 0.09 7.16
C GLN A 130 -25.83 0.05 8.34
N GLY A 131 -25.39 0.54 9.50
CA GLY A 131 -26.17 0.49 10.74
C GLY A 131 -25.28 0.27 11.96
N PHE A 132 -25.89 0.29 13.14
CA PHE A 132 -25.26 -0.21 14.37
C PHE A 132 -25.72 -1.65 14.58
N VAL A 133 -24.80 -2.54 14.97
CA VAL A 133 -25.20 -3.83 15.55
C VAL A 133 -25.78 -3.53 16.94
N MET A 134 -27.09 -3.32 17.00
CA MET A 134 -27.79 -3.12 18.26
C MET A 134 -28.08 -4.50 18.86
N CYS A 135 -27.41 -4.82 19.96
CA CYS A 135 -27.74 -6.00 20.73
C CYS A 135 -29.15 -5.84 21.32
N HIS A 136 -30.11 -6.64 20.86
CA HIS A 136 -31.51 -6.60 21.35
C HIS A 136 -31.71 -7.25 22.72
N PHE A 137 -30.67 -7.31 23.56
CA PHE A 137 -30.84 -7.80 24.92
C PHE A 137 -31.66 -6.79 25.72
N ARG A 138 -32.86 -7.20 26.16
CA ARG A 138 -33.71 -6.42 27.08
C ARG A 138 -33.14 -6.33 28.51
N ARG A 139 -32.03 -7.02 28.80
CA ARG A 139 -31.28 -7.03 30.08
C ARG A 139 -29.77 -7.09 29.80
N TYR A 140 -28.94 -7.05 30.85
CA TYR A 140 -27.47 -7.09 30.75
C TYR A 140 -26.97 -8.32 29.96
N CYS A 141 -26.04 -8.08 29.02
CA CYS A 141 -25.42 -9.13 28.21
C CYS A 141 -24.25 -9.76 28.96
N ASN A 142 -24.41 -11.02 29.38
CA ASN A 142 -23.37 -11.76 30.09
C ASN A 142 -22.21 -12.23 29.21
N THR A 143 -22.47 -12.49 27.93
CA THR A 143 -21.50 -13.14 27.04
C THR A 143 -20.67 -12.13 26.24
N LYS A 144 -20.96 -10.83 26.32
CA LYS A 144 -20.33 -9.73 25.54
C LYS A 144 -20.27 -9.99 24.02
N ARG A 145 -21.04 -10.95 23.49
CA ARG A 145 -21.08 -11.31 22.08
C ARG A 145 -22.48 -11.00 21.55
N CYS A 146 -22.55 -10.22 20.48
CA CYS A 146 -23.77 -9.98 19.71
C CYS A 146 -23.62 -10.75 18.40
N ASN A 147 -24.40 -11.81 18.21
CA ASN A 147 -24.57 -12.48 16.93
C ASN A 147 -25.68 -11.80 16.13
#